data_AF-A0A2G9U1Z9-F1
#
_entry.id   AF-A0A2G9U1Z9-F1
#
_cell.length_a   1.000
_cell.length_b   1.000
_cell.length_c   1.000
_cell.angle_alpha   90.00
_cell.angle_beta   90.00
_cell.angle_gamma   90.00
#
_symmetry.space_group_name_H-M   'P 1'
#
loop_
_entity.id
_entity.type
_entity.pdbx_description
1 polymer ?
#
loop_
_entity_poly.entity_id
_entity_poly.type
_entity_poly.pdbx_seq_one_letter_code
_entity_poly.pdbx_strand_id
1 'polypeptide(L)'
;MARIWCRGLMMMIRILLLLTVLFDSSFCLSEKGRIALTKVAGPDLNSVFGGVASIEEVNRIEGIDEYLYDGDMILTEEQLSALESDIANPSRAKRQIAQYATRWTNNKVYYFFDANITVPNRQYTRTVLKYLQQRTCLSFIESTTAATRIKVFPGAGCYSYVGMLSGVQELSLASGCMVAPAGKTIQFRVTALKDVRCGNGCLYSSIEPRILLDKAMTSPRICCSEQLNTILASNHNPAPIVAYSLYLRSTFTYEYRYL
;
A
#
# COMPACT_ATOMS: atom_id res chain seq x y z
N MET A 1 -24.68 -58.77 -1.54
CA MET A 1 -23.34 -58.48 -2.08
C MET A 1 -22.81 -57.27 -1.31
N ALA A 2 -22.03 -57.45 -0.23
CA ALA A 2 -20.55 -57.50 -0.17
C ALA A 2 -19.87 -56.18 -0.63
N ARG A 3 -18.89 -55.55 0.03
CA ARG A 3 -18.22 -55.64 1.36
C ARG A 3 -17.36 -54.36 1.55
N ILE A 4 -17.36 -53.81 2.77
CA ILE A 4 -16.21 -53.41 3.65
C ILE A 4 -15.15 -52.34 3.21
N TRP A 5 -14.98 -51.40 4.14
CA TRP A 5 -14.03 -50.31 4.46
C TRP A 5 -12.52 -50.39 4.08
N CYS A 6 -11.86 -49.22 3.96
CA CYS A 6 -10.68 -48.84 4.79
C CYS A 6 -10.27 -47.34 4.72
N ARG A 7 -9.76 -46.80 5.85
CA ARG A 7 -9.07 -45.50 6.01
C ARG A 7 -7.57 -45.65 5.70
N GLY A 8 -6.91 -44.56 5.28
CA GLY A 8 -5.55 -44.22 5.75
C GLY A 8 -4.39 -44.19 4.74
N LEU A 9 -3.78 -43.00 4.65
CA LEU A 9 -2.34 -42.69 4.67
C LEU A 9 -1.36 -43.23 3.59
N MET A 10 -0.60 -42.28 3.04
CA MET A 10 0.79 -42.37 2.56
C MET A 10 1.11 -43.30 1.37
N MET A 11 1.35 -42.67 0.22
CA MET A 11 2.34 -43.19 -0.74
C MET A 11 3.09 -42.03 -1.41
N MET A 12 4.33 -41.81 -0.96
CA MET A 12 5.37 -41.23 -1.81
C MET A 12 5.73 -42.28 -2.87
N ILE A 13 5.65 -41.91 -4.15
CA ILE A 13 6.47 -42.34 -5.31
C ILE A 13 6.16 -41.28 -6.38
N ARG A 14 6.99 -40.23 -6.47
CA ARG A 14 8.13 -40.08 -7.40
C ARG A 14 7.72 -39.79 -8.85
N ILE A 15 8.18 -38.61 -9.30
CA ILE A 15 8.60 -38.33 -10.68
C ILE A 15 7.47 -38.23 -11.71
N LEU A 16 6.72 -37.13 -11.68
CA LEU A 16 6.21 -36.48 -12.90
C LEU A 16 5.69 -35.06 -12.61
N LEU A 17 6.58 -34.08 -12.51
CA LEU A 17 6.29 -32.67 -12.80
C LEU A 17 7.61 -31.91 -13.02
N LEU A 18 8.48 -32.53 -13.82
CA LEU A 18 9.67 -31.92 -14.42
C LEU A 18 9.30 -31.39 -15.82
N LEU A 19 8.19 -30.65 -15.90
CA LEU A 19 7.71 -29.89 -17.06
C LEU A 19 6.88 -28.67 -16.60
N THR A 20 7.43 -27.91 -15.65
CA THR A 20 7.14 -26.47 -15.53
C THR A 20 8.43 -25.73 -15.89
N VAL A 21 8.86 -25.90 -17.13
CA VAL A 21 9.75 -24.93 -17.78
C VAL A 21 8.84 -23.93 -18.47
N LEU A 22 9.22 -22.66 -18.41
CA LEU A 22 8.66 -21.46 -19.07
C LEU A 22 7.82 -20.55 -18.14
N PHE A 23 8.56 -19.62 -17.54
CA PHE A 23 8.17 -18.30 -17.02
C PHE A 23 7.62 -18.15 -15.59
N ASP A 24 8.40 -17.36 -14.85
CA ASP A 24 8.10 -16.53 -13.68
C ASP A 24 7.62 -17.21 -12.40
N SER A 25 8.57 -17.87 -11.73
CA SER A 25 8.63 -17.88 -10.27
C SER A 25 8.75 -16.44 -9.74
N SER A 26 7.59 -15.80 -9.53
CA SER A 26 7.42 -14.72 -8.58
C SER A 26 6.04 -14.88 -7.94
N PHE A 27 6.00 -15.71 -6.90
CA PHE A 27 4.92 -15.66 -5.92
C PHE A 27 4.96 -14.28 -5.25
N CYS A 28 4.20 -13.32 -5.77
CA CYS A 28 3.86 -12.10 -5.05
C CYS A 28 2.53 -12.31 -4.32
N LEU A 29 2.53 -11.91 -3.06
CA LEU A 29 1.52 -12.15 -2.03
C LEU A 29 0.05 -12.01 -2.49
N SER A 30 -0.72 -13.06 -2.14
CA SER A 30 -2.18 -13.20 -2.05
C SER A 30 -3.05 -11.94 -2.21
N GLU A 31 -3.84 -11.92 -3.28
CA GLU A 31 -4.97 -11.03 -3.56
C GLU A 31 -6.19 -11.27 -2.66
N LYS A 32 -6.17 -10.90 -1.37
CA LYS A 32 -7.39 -10.92 -0.54
C LYS A 32 -7.56 -9.65 0.29
N GLY A 33 -8.82 -9.24 0.42
CA GLY A 33 -9.36 -8.15 1.25
C GLY A 33 -9.31 -6.72 0.69
N ARG A 34 -10.42 -5.97 0.81
CA ARG A 34 -10.38 -4.50 0.84
C ARG A 34 -10.05 -4.09 2.28
N ILE A 35 -9.07 -3.21 2.45
CA ILE A 35 -8.61 -2.75 3.77
C ILE A 35 -8.99 -1.28 3.88
N ALA A 36 -9.67 -0.90 4.96
CA ALA A 36 -9.93 0.49 5.30
C ALA A 36 -9.05 0.89 6.47
N LEU A 37 -8.17 1.86 6.24
CA LEU A 37 -7.33 2.47 7.27
C LEU A 37 -7.86 3.87 7.53
N THR A 38 -8.24 4.15 8.78
CA THR A 38 -8.73 5.48 9.16
C THR A 38 -7.81 6.07 10.22
N LYS A 39 -7.10 7.15 9.84
CA LYS A 39 -6.36 7.99 10.78
C LYS A 39 -7.38 8.89 11.51
N VAL A 40 -7.43 8.83 12.83
CA VAL A 40 -8.19 9.79 13.64
C VAL A 40 -7.26 10.94 14.02
N ALA A 41 -7.69 12.17 13.74
CA ALA A 41 -7.00 13.35 14.20
C ALA A 41 -7.10 13.43 15.73
N GLY A 42 -5.95 13.41 16.41
CA GLY A 42 -5.87 13.84 17.81
C GLY A 42 -6.27 15.31 17.96
N PRO A 43 -6.44 15.82 19.20
CA PRO A 43 -6.95 17.16 19.46
C PRO A 43 -6.13 18.22 18.72
N ASP A 44 -6.88 19.18 18.17
CA ASP A 44 -6.54 20.19 17.16
C ASP A 44 -5.07 20.62 17.09
N LEU A 45 -4.36 20.06 16.10
CA LEU A 45 -2.94 20.30 15.81
C LEU A 45 -2.69 21.49 14.87
N ASN A 46 -3.75 22.23 14.48
CA ASN A 46 -3.61 23.37 13.57
C ASN A 46 -2.88 24.57 14.19
N SER A 47 -2.84 24.69 15.52
CA SER A 47 -2.41 25.94 16.18
C SER A 47 -0.95 25.97 16.64
N VAL A 48 -0.17 24.89 16.50
CA VAL A 48 1.21 24.87 17.03
C VAL A 48 2.27 24.42 16.01
N PHE A 49 1.96 23.55 15.04
CA PHE A 49 2.97 23.03 14.09
C PHE A 49 2.37 22.65 12.71
N GLY A 50 1.62 23.54 12.06
CA GLY A 50 1.20 23.39 10.64
C GLY A 50 0.75 21.97 10.29
N GLY A 51 -0.40 21.56 10.84
CA GLY A 51 -0.87 20.18 10.90
C GLY A 51 -0.63 19.36 9.65
N VAL A 52 -0.12 18.14 9.82
CA VAL A 52 -0.03 17.11 8.77
C VAL A 52 -1.44 16.67 8.34
N ALA A 53 -1.98 17.37 7.34
CA ALA A 53 -3.15 16.97 6.58
C ALA A 53 -2.95 15.56 5.99
N SER A 54 -4.02 14.75 5.94
CA SER A 54 -3.98 13.50 5.17
C SER A 54 -3.86 13.81 3.68
N ILE A 55 -3.53 12.82 2.85
CA ILE A 55 -3.45 13.01 1.39
C ILE A 55 -4.76 13.58 0.85
N GLU A 56 -5.88 13.02 1.29
CA GLU A 56 -7.22 13.45 0.88
C GLU A 56 -7.50 14.89 1.33
N GLU A 57 -7.04 15.28 2.50
CA GLU A 57 -7.20 16.65 3.00
C GLU A 57 -6.32 17.64 2.24
N VAL A 58 -5.08 17.27 1.89
CA VAL A 58 -4.24 18.09 1.01
C VAL A 58 -4.94 18.29 -0.34
N ASN A 59 -5.49 17.23 -0.93
CA ASN A 59 -6.18 17.31 -2.22
C ASN A 59 -7.48 18.12 -2.18
N ARG A 60 -8.23 18.02 -1.08
CA ARG A 60 -9.43 18.84 -0.82
C ARG A 60 -9.09 20.32 -0.68
N ILE A 61 -8.02 20.65 0.05
CA ILE A 61 -7.54 22.03 0.22
C ILE A 61 -7.13 22.63 -1.13
N GLU A 62 -6.48 21.83 -1.98
CA GLU A 62 -6.08 22.23 -3.34
C GLU A 62 -7.27 22.24 -4.33
N GLY A 63 -8.46 21.78 -3.92
CA GLY A 63 -9.68 21.80 -4.72
C GLY A 63 -9.70 20.79 -5.87
N ILE A 64 -8.95 19.68 -5.75
CA ILE A 64 -8.83 18.67 -6.81
C ILE A 64 -9.43 17.31 -6.44
N ASP A 65 -9.89 17.13 -5.21
CA ASP A 65 -10.40 15.85 -4.70
C ASP A 65 -11.60 15.31 -5.49
N GLU A 66 -12.46 16.19 -6.02
CA GLU A 66 -13.60 15.80 -6.87
C GLU A 66 -13.19 15.15 -8.21
N TYR A 67 -11.96 15.42 -8.68
CA TYR A 67 -11.43 14.87 -9.93
C TYR A 67 -10.60 13.60 -9.71
N LEU A 68 -10.41 13.18 -8.46
CA LEU A 68 -9.57 12.05 -8.08
C LEU A 68 -10.40 10.91 -7.52
N TYR A 69 -10.24 9.71 -8.08
CA TYR A 69 -10.86 8.51 -7.56
C TYR A 69 -10.23 8.12 -6.21
N ASP A 70 -11.06 7.77 -5.23
CA ASP A 70 -10.72 7.61 -3.80
C ASP A 70 -9.88 8.77 -3.22
N GLY A 71 -9.89 9.94 -3.86
CA GLY A 71 -9.24 11.16 -3.40
C GLY A 71 -7.76 11.31 -3.79
N ASP A 72 -7.10 10.31 -4.39
CA ASP A 72 -5.66 10.37 -4.74
C ASP A 72 -5.26 9.65 -6.05
N MET A 73 -6.21 9.06 -6.77
CA MET A 73 -5.96 8.33 -8.00
C MET A 73 -6.55 9.01 -9.24
N ILE A 74 -5.74 9.12 -10.28
CA ILE A 74 -6.22 9.45 -11.63
C ILE A 74 -6.49 8.14 -12.38
N LEU A 75 -7.72 8.00 -12.90
CA LEU A 75 -8.13 6.87 -13.72
C LEU A 75 -8.11 7.26 -15.20
N THR A 76 -7.70 6.34 -16.07
CA THR A 76 -7.93 6.50 -17.51
C THR A 76 -9.41 6.28 -17.84
N GLU A 77 -9.86 6.72 -19.01
CA GLU A 77 -11.24 6.51 -19.47
C GLU A 77 -11.59 5.01 -19.53
N GLU A 78 -10.64 4.16 -19.94
CA GLU A 78 -10.81 2.71 -19.98
C GLU A 78 -10.94 2.12 -18.57
N GLN A 79 -10.15 2.62 -17.61
CA GLN A 79 -10.23 2.18 -16.22
C GLN A 79 -11.54 2.60 -15.55
N LEU A 80 -11.97 3.85 -15.80
CA LEU A 80 -13.22 4.38 -15.28
C LEU A 80 -14.43 3.63 -15.85
N SER A 81 -14.50 3.48 -17.19
CA SER A 81 -15.60 2.77 -17.85
C SER A 81 -15.69 1.30 -17.45
N ALA A 82 -14.55 0.62 -17.28
CA ALA A 82 -14.53 -0.76 -16.80
C ALA A 82 -15.03 -0.86 -15.35
N LEU A 83 -14.64 0.08 -14.49
CA LEU A 83 -15.13 0.15 -13.11
C LEU A 83 -16.64 0.44 -13.04
N GLU A 84 -17.14 1.37 -13.85
CA GLU A 84 -18.57 1.70 -13.93
C GLU A 84 -19.40 0.50 -14.42
N SER A 85 -18.90 -0.22 -15.44
CA SER A 85 -19.53 -1.44 -15.93
C SER A 85 -19.63 -2.52 -14.83
N ASP A 86 -18.58 -2.69 -14.03
CA ASP A 86 -18.55 -3.63 -12.90
C ASP A 86 -19.49 -3.25 -11.76
N ILE A 87 -19.74 -1.96 -11.59
CA ILE A 87 -20.73 -1.44 -10.64
C ILE A 87 -22.14 -1.70 -11.16
N ALA A 88 -22.39 -1.44 -12.44
CA ALA A 88 -23.69 -1.64 -13.09
C ALA A 88 -24.07 -3.12 -13.20
N ASN A 89 -23.09 -4.00 -13.41
CA ASN A 89 -23.28 -5.45 -13.57
C ASN A 89 -22.60 -6.20 -12.42
N PRO A 90 -23.19 -6.18 -11.20
CA PRO A 90 -22.57 -6.71 -10.01
C PRO A 90 -22.36 -8.23 -10.11
N SER A 91 -21.10 -8.67 -10.28
CA SER A 91 -20.70 -10.08 -10.14
C SER A 91 -20.06 -10.34 -8.77
N ARG A 92 -19.84 -11.62 -8.42
CA ARG A 92 -19.09 -12.01 -7.20
C ARG A 92 -17.58 -11.73 -7.33
N ALA A 93 -17.11 -11.21 -8.46
CA ALA A 93 -15.71 -10.80 -8.63
C ALA A 93 -15.40 -9.59 -7.75
N LYS A 94 -14.15 -9.49 -7.30
CA LYS A 94 -13.69 -8.33 -6.53
C LYS A 94 -13.56 -7.13 -7.46
N ARG A 95 -14.25 -6.04 -7.14
CA ARG A 95 -14.07 -4.75 -7.81
C ARG A 95 -12.78 -4.11 -7.30
N GLN A 96 -11.69 -4.27 -8.03
CA GLN A 96 -10.42 -3.61 -7.72
C GLN A 96 -9.90 -2.96 -8.98
N ILE A 97 -9.60 -1.66 -8.91
CA ILE A 97 -9.05 -0.90 -10.05
C ILE A 97 -7.76 -1.51 -10.60
N ALA A 98 -7.01 -2.21 -9.75
CA ALA A 98 -5.82 -2.97 -10.10
C ALA A 98 -6.05 -4.05 -11.18
N GLN A 99 -7.28 -4.52 -11.38
CA GLN A 99 -7.60 -5.48 -12.47
C GLN A 99 -7.57 -4.84 -13.86
N TYR A 100 -7.82 -3.53 -13.93
CA TYR A 100 -7.81 -2.77 -15.18
C TYR A 100 -6.50 -1.99 -15.39
N ALA A 101 -5.59 -2.07 -14.41
CA ALA A 101 -4.31 -1.40 -14.46
C ALA A 101 -3.23 -2.29 -15.09
N THR A 102 -2.45 -1.72 -16.00
CA THR A 102 -1.31 -2.42 -16.59
C THR A 102 -0.16 -2.47 -15.58
N ARG A 103 0.44 -3.64 -15.41
CA ARG A 103 1.62 -3.81 -14.53
C ARG A 103 2.89 -3.31 -15.22
N TRP A 104 3.82 -2.80 -14.43
CA TRP A 104 5.15 -2.43 -14.92
C TRP A 104 5.91 -3.64 -15.44
N THR A 105 6.41 -3.54 -16.67
CA THR A 105 7.11 -4.66 -17.33
C THR A 105 8.44 -4.96 -16.65
N ASN A 106 8.81 -6.25 -16.59
CA ASN A 106 10.05 -6.73 -15.96
C ASN A 106 10.24 -6.28 -14.51
N ASN A 107 9.15 -5.91 -13.82
CA ASN A 107 9.18 -5.32 -12.48
C ASN A 107 10.06 -4.05 -12.39
N LYS A 108 10.25 -3.33 -13.50
CA LYS A 108 11.07 -2.10 -13.55
C LYS A 108 10.20 -0.87 -13.66
N VAL A 109 10.32 0.02 -12.69
CA VAL A 109 9.65 1.32 -12.67
C VAL A 109 10.70 2.39 -12.93
N TYR A 110 10.63 3.02 -14.10
CA TYR A 110 11.50 4.15 -14.43
C TYR A 110 10.89 5.43 -13.90
N TYR A 111 11.71 6.33 -13.35
CA TYR A 111 11.24 7.62 -12.86
C TYR A 111 12.29 8.72 -13.03
N PHE A 112 11.89 9.98 -12.95
CA PHE A 112 12.78 11.12 -12.87
C PHE A 112 12.10 12.27 -12.13
N PHE A 113 12.88 13.24 -11.65
CA PHE A 113 12.37 14.41 -10.95
C PHE A 113 12.28 15.62 -11.87
N ASP A 114 11.16 16.33 -11.78
CA ASP A 114 11.06 17.70 -12.25
C ASP A 114 12.07 18.60 -11.52
N ALA A 115 12.52 19.65 -12.21
CA ALA A 115 13.48 20.61 -11.67
C ALA A 115 12.96 21.28 -10.38
N ASN A 116 11.65 21.42 -10.24
CA ASN A 116 11.01 22.12 -9.13
C ASN A 116 10.87 21.25 -7.86
N ILE A 117 11.12 19.94 -7.91
CA ILE A 117 11.21 19.14 -6.67
C ILE A 117 12.50 19.52 -5.93
N THR A 118 12.37 19.94 -4.66
CA THR A 118 13.51 20.31 -3.80
C THR A 118 14.45 19.14 -3.55
N VAL A 119 15.75 19.43 -3.38
CA VAL A 119 16.77 18.39 -3.10
C VAL A 119 16.41 17.48 -1.91
N PRO A 120 15.93 18.01 -0.76
CA PRO A 120 15.48 17.17 0.35
C PRO A 120 14.35 16.21 -0.04
N ASN A 121 13.38 16.68 -0.82
CA ASN A 121 12.25 15.86 -1.25
C ASN A 121 12.68 14.77 -2.23
N ARG A 122 13.60 15.06 -3.17
CA ARG A 122 14.19 14.01 -4.04
C ARG A 122 14.87 12.93 -3.22
N GLN A 123 15.64 13.33 -2.21
CA GLN A 123 16.35 12.39 -1.34
C GLN A 123 15.38 11.54 -0.50
N TYR A 124 14.30 12.15 -0.02
CA TYR A 124 13.23 11.45 0.68
C TYR A 124 12.55 10.42 -0.24
N THR A 125 12.13 10.82 -1.45
CA THR A 125 11.55 9.90 -2.43
C THR A 125 12.49 8.73 -2.73
N ARG A 126 13.78 8.97 -2.99
CA ARG A 126 14.76 7.89 -3.20
C ARG A 126 14.87 6.94 -2.01
N THR A 127 14.74 7.47 -0.80
CA THR A 127 14.76 6.66 0.43
C THR A 127 13.54 5.74 0.51
N VAL A 128 12.36 6.26 0.19
CA VAL A 128 11.11 5.48 0.13
C VAL A 128 11.20 4.41 -0.96
N LEU A 129 11.64 4.76 -2.17
CA LEU A 129 11.77 3.81 -3.28
C LEU A 129 12.78 2.70 -2.95
N LYS A 130 13.90 3.03 -2.32
CA LYS A 130 14.87 2.04 -1.82
C LYS A 130 14.25 1.12 -0.77
N TYR A 131 13.42 1.66 0.13
CA TYR A 131 12.71 0.85 1.12
C TYR A 131 11.79 -0.19 0.46
N LEU A 132 11.06 0.20 -0.59
CA LEU A 132 10.15 -0.67 -1.35
C LEU A 132 10.92 -1.73 -2.14
N GLN A 133 11.98 -1.34 -2.86
CA GLN A 133 12.83 -2.24 -3.63
C GLN A 133 13.49 -3.32 -2.77
N GLN A 134 13.82 -3.03 -1.52
CA GLN A 134 14.40 -4.02 -0.58
C GLN A 134 13.41 -5.10 -0.12
N ARG A 135 12.11 -4.97 -0.41
CA ARG A 135 11.03 -5.83 0.12
C ARG A 135 10.10 -6.39 -0.94
N THR A 136 10.27 -5.96 -2.17
CA THR A 136 9.45 -6.35 -3.31
C THR A 136 10.38 -6.76 -4.43
N CYS A 137 9.84 -7.39 -5.47
CA CYS A 137 10.60 -7.66 -6.69
C CYS A 137 10.72 -6.43 -7.60
N LEU A 138 10.23 -5.25 -7.19
CA LEU A 138 10.26 -4.03 -7.98
C LEU A 138 11.65 -3.39 -7.96
N SER A 139 12.11 -2.94 -9.12
CA SER A 139 13.31 -2.15 -9.30
C SER A 139 12.94 -0.73 -9.71
N PHE A 140 13.34 0.27 -8.93
CA PHE A 140 13.13 1.68 -9.26
C PHE A 140 14.40 2.26 -9.88
N ILE A 141 14.31 2.75 -11.11
CA ILE A 141 15.47 3.19 -11.90
C ILE A 141 15.26 4.65 -12.29
N GLU A 142 16.16 5.53 -11.82
CA GLU A 142 16.12 6.93 -12.22
C GLU A 142 16.61 7.07 -13.68
N SER A 143 15.75 7.55 -14.58
CA SER A 143 16.07 7.70 -16.00
C SER A 143 15.24 8.82 -16.62
N THR A 144 15.91 9.78 -17.25
CA THR A 144 15.28 10.86 -18.02
C THR A 144 14.95 10.45 -19.46
N THR A 145 15.44 9.28 -19.92
CA THR A 145 15.38 8.84 -21.32
C THR A 145 14.52 7.60 -21.56
N ALA A 146 14.18 6.84 -20.52
CA ALA A 146 13.31 5.67 -20.64
C ALA A 146 11.95 6.07 -21.24
N ALA A 147 11.50 5.38 -22.30
CA ALA A 147 10.28 5.76 -23.03
C ALA A 147 9.05 5.82 -22.11
N THR A 148 8.85 4.76 -21.30
CA THR A 148 7.81 4.71 -20.28
C THR A 148 8.41 4.98 -18.90
N ARG A 149 8.00 6.08 -18.26
CA ARG A 149 8.58 6.53 -16.97
C ARG A 149 7.65 7.48 -16.22
N ILE A 150 7.87 7.59 -14.92
CA ILE A 150 7.15 8.52 -14.03
C ILE A 150 7.92 9.84 -13.92
N LYS A 151 7.26 10.96 -14.15
CA LYS A 151 7.74 12.30 -13.81
C LYS A 151 7.22 12.68 -12.42
N VAL A 152 8.12 12.77 -11.44
CA VAL A 152 7.79 13.26 -10.10
C VAL A 152 7.87 14.78 -10.11
N PHE A 153 6.78 15.47 -9.82
CA PHE A 153 6.71 16.93 -9.91
C PHE A 153 5.88 17.54 -8.76
N PRO A 154 6.13 18.81 -8.40
CA PRO A 154 5.38 19.47 -7.33
C PRO A 154 4.10 20.07 -7.89
N GLY A 155 3.12 19.22 -8.22
CA GLY A 155 1.79 19.68 -8.62
C GLY A 155 0.97 20.22 -7.44
N ALA A 156 -0.29 20.54 -7.70
CA ALA A 156 -1.27 20.83 -6.66
C ALA A 156 -1.74 19.50 -6.06
N GLY A 157 -1.47 19.22 -4.79
CA GLY A 157 -1.88 17.98 -4.15
C GLY A 157 -1.01 16.74 -4.40
N CYS A 158 -1.48 15.60 -3.91
CA CYS A 158 -0.83 14.29 -3.88
C CYS A 158 -1.64 13.28 -4.68
N TYR A 159 -1.21 12.94 -5.89
CA TYR A 159 -1.96 12.00 -6.73
C TYR A 159 -1.08 11.27 -7.72
N SER A 160 -1.59 10.14 -8.22
CA SER A 160 -0.92 9.34 -9.23
C SER A 160 -1.89 8.61 -10.15
N TYR A 161 -1.42 8.23 -11.33
CA TYR A 161 -2.12 7.25 -12.16
C TYR A 161 -1.99 5.84 -11.60
N VAL A 162 -3.00 5.01 -11.83
CA VAL A 162 -2.99 3.60 -11.43
C VAL A 162 -2.30 2.73 -12.49
N GLY A 163 -1.13 2.18 -12.14
CA GLY A 163 -0.37 1.27 -13.00
C GLY A 163 0.62 1.95 -13.94
N MET A 164 1.01 1.23 -14.99
CA MET A 164 1.93 1.69 -16.04
C MET A 164 1.13 2.22 -17.23
N LEU A 165 1.37 3.48 -17.61
CA LEU A 165 0.87 4.08 -18.84
C LEU A 165 1.98 4.11 -19.90
N SER A 166 1.62 4.26 -21.17
CA SER A 166 2.61 4.49 -22.22
C SER A 166 3.19 5.90 -22.12
N GLY A 167 4.50 6.05 -22.34
CA GLY A 167 5.14 7.36 -22.31
C GLY A 167 5.43 7.90 -20.89
N VAL A 168 5.44 9.23 -20.76
CA VAL A 168 5.70 9.88 -19.47
C VAL A 168 4.37 10.08 -18.73
N GLN A 169 4.25 9.48 -17.54
CA GLN A 169 3.11 9.70 -16.64
C GLN A 169 3.53 10.52 -15.43
N GLU A 170 2.63 11.32 -14.89
CA GLU A 170 2.96 12.22 -13.77
C GLU A 170 2.61 11.62 -12.40
N LEU A 171 3.43 11.95 -11.41
CA LEU A 171 3.21 11.70 -9.99
C LEU A 171 3.35 13.04 -9.26
N SER A 172 2.23 13.58 -8.78
CA SER A 172 2.23 14.84 -8.04
C SER A 172 2.60 14.59 -6.59
N LEU A 173 3.69 15.22 -6.13
CA LEU A 173 4.09 15.28 -4.74
C LEU A 173 4.30 16.75 -4.33
N ALA A 174 3.20 17.42 -3.97
CA ALA A 174 3.22 18.75 -3.36
C ALA A 174 3.94 18.78 -2.00
N SER A 175 4.16 19.97 -1.45
CA SER A 175 4.84 20.17 -0.15
C SER A 175 4.13 19.45 1.01
N GLY A 176 2.81 19.23 0.93
CA GLY A 176 2.02 18.48 1.91
C GLY A 176 2.07 16.96 1.76
N CYS A 177 2.64 16.43 0.67
CA CYS A 177 2.65 14.99 0.39
C CYS A 177 3.83 14.25 1.02
N MET A 178 4.91 14.99 1.30
CA MET A 178 6.19 14.43 1.76
C MET A 178 6.51 14.87 3.18
N VAL A 179 5.55 14.66 4.10
CA VAL A 179 5.70 15.11 5.49
C VAL A 179 6.01 13.92 6.40
N ALA A 180 7.30 13.66 6.57
CA ALA A 180 7.81 13.02 7.77
C ALA A 180 8.92 13.91 8.34
N PRO A 181 8.68 14.65 9.43
CA PRO A 181 9.69 15.56 9.96
C PRO A 181 10.98 14.80 10.30
N ALA A 182 12.12 15.32 9.81
CA ALA A 182 13.42 14.69 9.99
C ALA A 182 13.78 14.58 11.48
N GLY A 183 14.32 13.43 11.88
CA GLY A 183 14.71 13.17 13.28
C GLY A 183 13.56 13.00 14.26
N LYS A 184 12.31 12.97 13.80
CA LYS A 184 11.15 12.69 14.65
C LYS A 184 10.82 11.21 14.72
N THR A 185 10.46 10.75 15.90
CA THR A 185 9.93 9.39 16.11
C THR A 185 8.41 9.43 16.00
N ILE A 186 7.83 8.53 15.19
CA ILE A 186 6.38 8.42 15.08
C ILE A 186 5.91 7.47 16.18
N GLN A 187 5.10 7.98 17.10
CA GLN A 187 4.32 7.15 18.00
C GLN A 187 2.96 6.86 17.38
N PHE A 188 2.52 5.61 17.50
CA PHE A 188 1.31 5.08 16.90
C PHE A 188 0.52 4.28 17.93
N ARG A 189 -0.81 4.34 17.87
CA ARG A 189 -1.70 3.42 18.58
C ARG A 189 -2.93 3.10 17.75
N VAL A 190 -3.38 1.85 17.79
CA VAL A 190 -4.70 1.46 17.24
C VAL A 190 -5.76 1.76 18.29
N THR A 191 -6.82 2.45 17.94
CA THR A 191 -7.90 2.85 18.84
C THR A 191 -9.16 2.02 18.64
N ALA A 192 -9.41 1.53 17.43
CA ALA A 192 -10.55 0.65 17.17
C ALA A 192 -10.28 -0.38 16.06
N LEU A 193 -10.96 -1.52 16.18
CA LEU A 193 -10.98 -2.61 15.21
C LEU A 193 -12.44 -2.90 14.85
N LYS A 194 -12.75 -2.99 13.55
CA LYS A 194 -14.08 -3.40 13.07
C LYS A 194 -13.93 -4.47 11.98
N ASP A 195 -14.69 -5.55 12.12
CA ASP A 195 -14.63 -6.71 11.23
C ASP A 195 -13.21 -7.34 11.14
N VAL A 196 -12.53 -7.42 12.30
CA VAL A 196 -11.18 -7.99 12.45
C VAL A 196 -11.26 -9.27 13.28
N ARG A 197 -10.68 -10.37 12.79
CA ARG A 197 -10.63 -11.64 13.51
C ARG A 197 -9.38 -11.72 14.38
N CYS A 198 -9.58 -11.79 15.70
CA CYS A 198 -8.52 -12.08 16.66
C CYS A 198 -8.15 -13.58 16.60
N GLY A 199 -6.86 -13.86 16.65
CA GLY A 199 -6.31 -15.21 16.68
C GLY A 199 -4.79 -15.16 16.81
N ASN A 200 -4.17 -16.26 17.24
CA ASN A 200 -2.73 -16.30 17.43
C ASN A 200 -1.98 -15.92 16.13
N GLY A 201 -1.04 -14.97 16.25
CA GLY A 201 -0.27 -14.44 15.13
C GLY A 201 -1.06 -13.58 14.13
N CYS A 202 -2.34 -13.29 14.38
CA CYS A 202 -3.19 -12.45 13.53
C CYS A 202 -3.18 -12.83 12.03
N LEU A 203 -3.36 -14.12 11.75
CA LEU A 203 -3.24 -14.71 10.41
C LEU A 203 -4.29 -14.23 9.40
N TYR A 204 -5.43 -13.70 9.86
CA TYR A 204 -6.56 -13.39 8.98
C TYR A 204 -6.71 -11.91 8.66
N SER A 205 -6.44 -11.04 9.61
CA SER A 205 -6.57 -9.60 9.46
C SER A 205 -5.73 -8.93 10.53
N SER A 206 -4.82 -8.05 10.16
CA SER A 206 -3.99 -7.30 11.10
C SER A 206 -3.52 -5.97 10.56
N ILE A 207 -3.19 -5.08 11.48
CA ILE A 207 -2.37 -3.88 11.24
C ILE A 207 -1.01 -4.07 11.92
N GLU A 208 0.05 -3.77 11.19
CA GLU A 208 1.45 -3.96 11.55
C GLU A 208 2.20 -2.63 11.38
N PRO A 209 2.32 -1.85 12.46
CA PRO A 209 3.23 -0.72 12.52
C PRO A 209 4.66 -1.25 12.54
N ARG A 210 5.47 -0.88 11.56
CA ARG A 210 6.84 -1.36 11.42
C ARG A 210 7.74 -0.62 12.42
N ILE A 211 7.91 -1.23 13.59
CA ILE A 211 8.66 -0.63 14.71
C ILE A 211 10.00 -1.30 14.99
N LEU A 212 10.22 -2.55 14.59
CA LEU A 212 11.48 -3.24 14.88
C LEU A 212 12.61 -2.68 14.02
N LEU A 213 13.80 -2.50 14.59
CA LEU A 213 15.00 -2.03 13.87
C LEU A 213 15.34 -2.92 12.67
N ASP A 214 15.27 -4.23 12.87
CA ASP A 214 15.46 -5.17 11.77
C ASP A 214 14.27 -5.12 10.82
N LYS A 215 14.61 -4.69 9.63
CA LYS A 215 13.78 -4.47 8.48
C LYS A 215 13.22 -5.76 7.87
N ALA A 216 13.81 -6.92 8.16
CA ALA A 216 13.35 -8.25 7.74
C ALA A 216 12.39 -8.92 8.74
N MET A 217 12.42 -8.52 10.02
CA MET A 217 11.53 -9.10 11.04
C MET A 217 10.10 -8.60 10.89
N THR A 218 9.11 -9.43 11.20
CA THR A 218 7.70 -9.01 11.30
C THR A 218 7.50 -8.28 12.63
N SER A 219 7.04 -7.03 12.59
CA SER A 219 6.70 -6.29 13.80
C SER A 219 5.41 -6.84 14.44
N PRO A 220 5.09 -6.49 15.69
CA PRO A 220 3.86 -6.95 16.33
C PRO A 220 2.63 -6.64 15.48
N ARG A 221 1.88 -7.68 15.11
CA ARG A 221 0.61 -7.58 14.40
C ARG A 221 -0.52 -7.37 15.39
N ILE A 222 -1.37 -6.39 15.11
CA ILE A 222 -2.50 -6.01 15.96
C ILE A 222 -3.80 -6.49 15.30
N CYS A 223 -4.55 -7.33 16.02
CA CYS A 223 -5.86 -7.84 15.59
C CYS A 223 -6.83 -8.13 16.75
N CYS A 224 -6.40 -7.98 18.00
CA CYS A 224 -7.19 -8.27 19.19
C CYS A 224 -7.43 -6.98 20.00
N SER A 225 -8.58 -6.91 20.69
CA SER A 225 -8.97 -5.74 21.50
C SER A 225 -7.98 -5.45 22.63
N GLU A 226 -7.36 -6.48 23.19
CA GLU A 226 -6.32 -6.39 24.24
C GLU A 226 -5.08 -5.59 23.81
N GLN A 227 -4.85 -5.48 22.51
CA GLN A 227 -3.70 -4.77 21.95
C GLN A 227 -4.02 -3.29 21.65
N LEU A 228 -5.28 -2.87 21.78
CA LEU A 228 -5.70 -1.50 21.52
C LEU A 228 -5.06 -0.52 22.49
N ASN A 229 -4.91 0.73 22.05
CA ASN A 229 -4.36 1.86 22.79
C ASN A 229 -2.91 1.68 23.30
N THR A 230 -2.25 0.57 22.93
CA THR A 230 -0.82 0.37 23.18
C THR A 230 -0.03 1.34 22.31
N ILE A 231 0.87 2.11 22.94
CA ILE A 231 1.73 3.07 22.24
C ILE A 231 2.95 2.32 21.69
N LEU A 232 3.13 2.40 20.37
CA LEU A 232 4.27 1.84 19.65
C LEU A 232 5.09 2.97 19.04
N ALA A 233 6.41 2.93 19.17
CA ALA A 233 7.30 3.94 18.63
C ALA A 233 8.06 3.40 17.40
N SER A 234 8.08 4.16 16.31
CA SER A 234 8.82 3.79 15.11
C SER A 234 10.32 3.95 15.30
N ASN A 235 11.09 2.94 14.89
CA ASN A 235 12.54 3.08 14.71
C ASN A 235 12.91 3.45 13.26
N HIS A 236 11.91 3.66 12.40
CA HIS A 236 12.07 4.05 11.00
C HIS A 236 11.40 5.39 10.74
N ASN A 237 12.02 6.17 9.87
CA ASN A 237 11.45 7.35 9.23
C ASN A 237 11.73 7.23 7.70
N PRO A 238 10.71 7.01 6.86
CA PRO A 238 9.28 6.91 7.18
C PRO A 238 8.96 5.72 8.10
N ALA A 239 7.83 5.79 8.81
CA ALA A 239 7.29 4.69 9.63
C ALA A 239 6.16 3.97 8.86
N PRO A 240 6.44 2.85 8.18
CA PRO A 240 5.43 2.13 7.44
C PRO A 240 4.41 1.50 8.38
N ILE A 241 3.13 1.60 8.00
CA ILE A 241 2.04 0.88 8.64
C ILE A 241 1.50 -0.06 7.56
N VAL A 242 1.67 -1.37 7.77
CA VAL A 242 1.22 -2.39 6.83
C VAL A 242 -0.06 -2.98 7.38
N ALA A 243 -1.11 -3.04 6.58
CA ALA A 243 -2.32 -3.74 6.97
C ALA A 243 -2.58 -4.89 5.99
N TYR A 244 -3.22 -5.93 6.51
CA TYR A 244 -3.51 -7.16 5.80
C TYR A 244 -4.90 -7.65 6.16
N SER A 245 -5.66 -8.20 5.21
CA SER A 245 -6.94 -8.86 5.47
C SER A 245 -7.22 -9.95 4.43
N LEU A 246 -7.59 -11.14 4.86
CA LEU A 246 -8.01 -12.26 4.00
C LEU A 246 -9.51 -12.25 3.68
N TYR A 247 -10.30 -11.45 4.41
CA TYR A 247 -11.76 -11.37 4.29
C TYR A 247 -12.22 -10.07 3.62
N LEU A 248 -13.51 -9.95 3.32
CA LEU A 248 -14.04 -8.90 2.44
C LEU A 248 -13.65 -7.47 2.89
N ARG A 249 -13.86 -7.15 4.16
CA ARG A 249 -13.57 -5.82 4.72
C ARG A 249 -13.13 -5.93 6.17
N SER A 250 -12.00 -5.30 6.49
CA SER A 250 -11.54 -5.06 7.86
C SER A 250 -11.19 -3.58 7.98
N THR A 251 -11.57 -2.97 9.10
CA THR A 251 -11.31 -1.55 9.36
C THR A 251 -10.45 -1.40 10.61
N PHE A 252 -9.37 -0.65 10.49
CA PHE A 252 -8.46 -0.33 11.58
C PHE A 252 -8.47 1.19 11.78
N THR A 253 -8.77 1.62 12.99
CA THR A 253 -8.74 3.03 13.38
C THR A 253 -7.50 3.26 14.23
N TYR A 254 -6.70 4.27 13.89
CA TYR A 254 -5.45 4.53 14.59
C TYR A 254 -5.15 6.02 14.71
N GLU A 255 -4.29 6.35 15.66
CA GLU A 255 -3.78 7.69 15.90
C GLU A 255 -2.25 7.65 15.86
N TYR A 256 -1.65 8.77 15.49
CA TYR A 256 -0.21 8.95 15.61
C TYR A 256 0.17 10.36 16.06
N ARG A 257 1.39 10.49 16.60
CA ARG A 257 2.04 11.76 16.91
C ARG A 257 3.54 11.70 16.65
N TYR A 258 4.16 12.85 16.45
CA TYR A 258 5.61 12.98 16.36
C TYR A 258 6.21 13.33 17.73
N LEU A 259 7.35 12.71 18.07
CA LEU A 259 8.23 13.10 19.17
C LEU A 259 9.49 13.75 18.61
#